data_AF-A0A8S2RA85-F1
#
_entry.id   AF-A0A8S2RA85-F1
#
_cell.length_a   1.000
_cell.length_b   1.000
_cell.length_c   1.000
_cell.angle_alpha   90.00
_cell.angle_beta   90.00
_cell.angle_gamma   90.00
#
_symmetry.space_group_name_H-M   'P 1'
#
loop_
_entity.id
_entity.type
_entity.pdbx_description
1 polymer ?
#
loop_
_entity_poly.entity_id
_entity_poly.type
_entity_poly.pdbx_seq_one_letter_code
_entity_poly.pdbx_strand_id
1 'polypeptide(L)'
;MAPSVKSSNKVTSLCQDPQFDAIIIIDDDTYIFKDHLVYRRSKSSLDTEYPKPIRDVFGRWEGGIWQTIPDKIDTALTWPNQQIFFFKGKHYWKTIRFQLQTGYPRLIQDGFRGLDEHHFFTGHLNAAFVYSGDNHTYFIKDAMIWRLHMNLEFSSSIDIDYPQFASRWLNIGEKITSAIQWINGLTYFFSHKYYYRYDHIHQQVDDSYPTYPRPISEWWLQCNPGAAPSSSSSSSSLSSAYSDLPRWKRAAIIFESNYTNVENSNDSSGRRENERNLFLINISIFIITYYL
;
A
#
# COMPACT_ATOMS: atom_id res chain seq x y z
N MET A 1 -26.89 -20.72 -22.08
CA MET A 1 -26.19 -19.42 -22.14
C MET A 1 -25.12 -19.42 -21.06
N ALA A 2 -23.84 -19.33 -21.42
CA ALA A 2 -22.72 -19.35 -20.48
C ALA A 2 -22.06 -17.97 -20.37
N PRO A 3 -22.08 -17.34 -19.18
CA PRO A 3 -21.20 -16.24 -18.87
C PRO A 3 -20.43 -16.55 -17.57
N SER A 4 -19.24 -17.16 -17.65
CA SER A 4 -18.39 -17.35 -16.45
C SER A 4 -16.89 -17.38 -16.72
N VAL A 5 -16.45 -17.66 -17.94
CA VAL A 5 -15.02 -17.81 -18.26
C VAL A 5 -14.26 -16.47 -18.33
N LYS A 6 -14.93 -15.35 -18.66
CA LYS A 6 -14.27 -14.04 -18.82
C LYS A 6 -14.00 -13.28 -17.51
N SER A 7 -14.84 -13.46 -16.48
CA SER A 7 -14.63 -12.81 -15.16
C SER A 7 -13.50 -13.50 -14.40
N SER A 8 -13.49 -14.84 -14.42
CA SER A 8 -12.45 -15.68 -13.82
C SER A 8 -11.03 -15.26 -14.23
N ASN A 9 -10.74 -15.16 -15.54
CA ASN A 9 -9.41 -14.78 -16.03
C ASN A 9 -8.94 -13.38 -15.58
N LYS A 10 -9.85 -12.45 -15.34
CA LYS A 10 -9.47 -11.10 -14.89
C LYS A 10 -9.19 -11.05 -13.40
N VAL A 11 -9.98 -11.76 -12.57
CA VAL A 11 -9.67 -11.96 -11.15
C VAL A 11 -8.30 -12.63 -10.99
N THR A 12 -7.98 -13.62 -11.84
CA THR A 12 -6.67 -14.27 -11.88
C THR A 12 -5.51 -13.29 -12.10
N SER A 13 -5.72 -12.20 -12.86
CA SER A 13 -4.65 -11.24 -13.16
C SER A 13 -4.18 -10.42 -11.95
N LEU A 14 -5.09 -10.01 -11.06
CA LEU A 14 -4.72 -9.29 -9.83
C LEU A 14 -4.05 -10.21 -8.80
N CYS A 15 -4.44 -11.49 -8.78
CA CYS A 15 -3.79 -12.48 -7.92
C CYS A 15 -2.36 -12.81 -8.33
N GLN A 16 -2.07 -12.84 -9.64
CA GLN A 16 -0.73 -13.11 -10.17
C GLN A 16 0.22 -11.91 -10.04
N ASP A 17 -0.30 -10.71 -10.27
CA ASP A 17 0.42 -9.46 -10.11
C ASP A 17 -0.40 -8.47 -9.27
N PRO A 18 -0.23 -8.49 -7.93
CA PRO A 18 -1.05 -7.70 -7.02
C PRO A 18 -0.60 -6.24 -6.91
N GLN A 19 0.13 -5.73 -7.91
CA GLN A 19 0.41 -4.31 -8.05
C GLN A 19 -0.82 -3.60 -8.63
N PHE A 20 -1.13 -2.44 -8.06
CA PHE A 20 -2.32 -1.66 -8.40
C PHE A 20 -2.04 -0.17 -8.22
N ASP A 21 -2.90 0.65 -8.81
CA ASP A 21 -2.77 2.11 -8.89
C ASP A 21 -3.29 2.80 -7.62
N ALA A 22 -4.42 2.34 -7.09
CA ALA A 22 -5.01 2.89 -5.87
C ALA A 22 -5.92 1.89 -5.17
N ILE A 23 -6.24 2.19 -3.91
CA ILE A 23 -7.19 1.44 -3.11
C ILE A 23 -8.05 2.39 -2.27
N ILE A 24 -9.35 2.14 -2.21
CA ILE A 24 -10.32 2.95 -1.45
C ILE A 24 -11.29 2.05 -0.70
N ILE A 25 -12.06 2.64 0.20
CA ILE A 25 -13.18 1.98 0.87
C ILE A 25 -14.46 2.71 0.52
N ILE A 26 -15.50 1.94 0.23
CA ILE A 26 -16.85 2.46 0.15
C ILE A 26 -17.72 1.56 1.00
N ASP A 27 -18.35 2.17 2.01
CA ASP A 27 -19.03 1.48 3.09
C ASP A 27 -18.10 0.48 3.79
N ASP A 28 -18.34 -0.83 3.65
CA ASP A 28 -17.52 -1.89 4.25
C ASP A 28 -16.59 -2.58 3.24
N ASP A 29 -16.67 -2.22 1.96
CA ASP A 29 -15.97 -2.91 0.88
C ASP A 29 -14.74 -2.15 0.42
N THR A 30 -13.72 -2.90 0.02
CA THR A 30 -12.49 -2.37 -0.52
C THR A 30 -12.52 -2.40 -2.04
N TYR A 31 -12.21 -1.30 -2.69
CA TYR A 31 -12.13 -1.19 -4.15
C TYR A 31 -10.68 -0.91 -4.57
N ILE A 32 -10.16 -1.71 -5.49
CA ILE A 32 -8.77 -1.69 -5.93
C ILE A 32 -8.74 -1.34 -7.41
N PHE A 33 -7.96 -0.32 -7.77
CA PHE A 33 -7.87 0.21 -9.12
C PHE A 33 -6.60 -0.30 -9.78
N LYS A 34 -6.72 -0.92 -10.95
CA LYS A 34 -5.57 -1.33 -11.76
C LYS A 34 -5.88 -1.08 -13.23
N ASP A 35 -5.07 -0.24 -13.86
CA ASP A 35 -5.26 0.22 -15.23
C ASP A 35 -6.62 0.91 -15.41
N HIS A 36 -7.51 0.30 -16.20
CA HIS A 36 -8.87 0.79 -16.48
C HIS A 36 -9.94 0.02 -15.70
N LEU A 37 -9.52 -0.83 -14.76
CA LEU A 37 -10.38 -1.78 -14.05
C LEU A 37 -10.44 -1.46 -12.56
N VAL A 38 -11.62 -1.68 -12.00
CA VAL A 38 -11.87 -1.70 -10.56
C VAL A 38 -12.13 -3.14 -10.17
N TYR A 39 -11.47 -3.60 -9.12
CA TYR A 39 -11.75 -4.85 -8.42
C TYR A 39 -12.44 -4.51 -7.11
N ARG A 40 -13.36 -5.37 -6.66
CA ARG A 40 -14.01 -5.22 -5.36
C ARG A 40 -13.65 -6.41 -4.49
N ARG A 41 -13.32 -6.12 -3.25
CA ARG A 41 -13.13 -7.09 -2.19
C ARG A 41 -14.15 -6.81 -1.10
N SER A 42 -15.00 -7.80 -0.85
CA SER A 42 -15.89 -7.82 0.32
C SER A 42 -15.13 -8.28 1.57
N LYS A 43 -15.78 -8.42 2.73
CA LYS A 43 -15.13 -8.76 4.01
C LYS A 43 -14.12 -9.92 3.92
N SER A 44 -14.42 -10.95 3.14
CA SER A 44 -13.59 -12.17 3.03
C SER A 44 -13.02 -12.47 1.66
N SER A 45 -13.55 -11.95 0.55
CA SER A 45 -13.09 -12.40 -0.77
C SER A 45 -13.28 -11.37 -1.88
N LEU A 46 -12.54 -11.59 -2.97
CA LEU A 46 -12.76 -10.89 -4.23
C LEU A 46 -14.16 -11.20 -4.77
N ASP A 47 -14.85 -10.15 -5.19
CA ASP A 47 -16.18 -10.24 -5.78
C ASP A 47 -16.08 -10.78 -7.22
N THR A 48 -16.79 -11.88 -7.49
CA THR A 48 -16.81 -12.54 -8.81
C THR A 48 -17.49 -11.72 -9.91
N GLU A 49 -18.31 -10.72 -9.55
CA GLU A 49 -18.88 -9.77 -10.50
C GLU A 49 -17.90 -8.69 -10.94
N TYR A 50 -16.73 -8.64 -10.29
CA TYR A 50 -15.61 -7.77 -10.60
C TYR A 50 -14.47 -8.56 -11.27
N PRO A 51 -13.56 -7.91 -12.01
CA PRO A 51 -13.45 -6.47 -12.20
C PRO A 51 -14.42 -5.87 -13.21
N LYS A 52 -14.77 -4.60 -13.00
CA LYS A 52 -15.57 -3.77 -13.91
C LYS A 52 -14.73 -2.59 -14.40
N PRO A 53 -14.96 -2.08 -15.63
CA PRO A 53 -14.34 -0.83 -16.07
C PRO A 53 -14.63 0.31 -15.10
N ILE A 54 -13.63 1.17 -14.84
CA ILE A 54 -13.79 2.37 -14.01
C ILE A 54 -15.01 3.18 -14.44
N ARG A 55 -15.16 3.35 -15.75
CA ARG A 55 -16.27 4.03 -16.40
C ARG A 55 -17.64 3.50 -16.00
N ASP A 56 -17.77 2.20 -15.75
CA ASP A 56 -19.05 1.56 -15.45
C ASP A 56 -19.40 1.66 -13.96
N VAL A 57 -18.40 1.88 -13.10
CA VAL A 57 -18.56 1.99 -11.64
C VAL A 57 -18.71 3.45 -11.19
N PHE A 58 -17.91 4.35 -11.76
CA PHE A 58 -17.83 5.78 -11.38
C PHE A 58 -18.23 6.73 -12.51
N GLY A 59 -18.86 6.20 -13.57
CA GLY A 59 -19.35 7.00 -14.68
C GLY A 59 -20.69 7.67 -14.41
N ARG A 60 -20.90 8.80 -15.06
CA ARG A 60 -22.15 9.55 -15.04
C ARG A 60 -22.40 10.14 -16.43
N TRP A 61 -23.65 10.07 -16.90
CA TRP A 61 -24.08 10.82 -18.08
C TRP A 61 -24.50 12.23 -17.67
N GLU A 62 -23.94 13.26 -18.29
CA GLU A 62 -24.33 14.65 -18.07
C GLU A 62 -24.17 15.46 -19.37
N GLY A 63 -25.20 16.22 -19.74
CA GLY A 63 -25.11 17.16 -20.87
C GLY A 63 -24.81 16.50 -22.22
N GLY A 64 -25.14 15.22 -22.40
CA GLY A 64 -24.86 14.49 -23.64
C GLY A 64 -23.47 13.85 -23.71
N ILE A 65 -22.68 13.94 -22.63
CA ILE A 65 -21.32 13.41 -22.56
C ILE A 65 -21.21 12.48 -21.36
N TRP A 66 -20.53 11.34 -21.53
CA TRP A 66 -20.20 10.47 -20.42
C TRP A 66 -18.97 10.99 -19.69
N GLN A 67 -19.11 11.27 -18.40
CA GLN A 67 -18.03 11.70 -17.52
C GLN A 67 -17.64 10.55 -16.60
N THR A 68 -16.35 10.42 -16.30
CA THR A 68 -15.83 9.44 -15.34
C THR A 68 -14.47 9.89 -14.83
N ILE A 69 -13.94 9.21 -13.81
CA ILE A 69 -12.55 9.36 -13.39
C ILE A 69 -11.63 8.70 -14.44
N PRO A 70 -10.40 9.19 -14.64
CA PRO A 70 -9.51 8.67 -15.67
C PRO A 70 -8.98 7.27 -15.31
N ASP A 71 -8.59 6.50 -16.32
CA ASP A 71 -7.84 5.25 -16.13
C ASP A 71 -6.42 5.54 -15.60
N LYS A 72 -5.77 4.56 -14.97
CA LYS A 72 -4.40 4.66 -14.44
C LYS A 72 -4.22 5.88 -13.55
N ILE A 73 -5.07 6.01 -12.53
CA ILE A 73 -4.94 7.05 -11.52
C ILE A 73 -3.62 6.91 -10.76
N ASP A 74 -3.12 7.98 -10.16
CA ASP A 74 -1.88 7.92 -9.39
C ASP A 74 -2.13 7.42 -7.96
N THR A 75 -3.24 7.86 -7.35
CA THR A 75 -3.70 7.39 -6.04
C THR A 75 -5.15 7.83 -5.77
N ALA A 76 -5.74 7.39 -4.66
CA ALA A 76 -7.04 7.82 -4.21
C ALA A 76 -7.13 7.89 -2.68
N LEU A 77 -7.96 8.79 -2.17
CA LEU A 77 -8.19 9.05 -0.75
C LEU A 77 -9.66 8.87 -0.41
N THR A 78 -9.96 8.07 0.60
CA THR A 78 -11.30 7.99 1.21
C THR A 78 -11.30 8.84 2.48
N TRP A 79 -12.17 9.84 2.53
CA TRP A 79 -12.42 10.62 3.75
C TRP A 79 -13.53 9.99 4.62
N PRO A 80 -13.56 10.28 5.93
CA PRO A 80 -14.54 9.69 6.86
C PRO A 80 -16.01 9.94 6.48
N ASN A 81 -16.30 11.00 5.72
CA ASN A 81 -17.64 11.35 5.25
C ASN A 81 -18.02 10.68 3.91
N GLN A 82 -17.32 9.61 3.51
CA GLN A 82 -17.50 8.89 2.24
C GLN A 82 -17.26 9.74 0.98
N GLN A 83 -16.60 10.90 1.13
CA GLN A 83 -16.03 11.61 -0.01
C GLN A 83 -14.75 10.92 -0.44
N ILE A 84 -14.59 10.75 -1.75
CA ILE A 84 -13.44 10.07 -2.31
C ILE A 84 -12.79 11.00 -3.32
N PHE A 85 -11.48 11.14 -3.22
CA PHE A 85 -10.68 11.99 -4.09
C PHE A 85 -9.74 11.11 -4.89
N PHE A 86 -9.86 11.17 -6.21
CA PHE A 86 -9.02 10.42 -7.15
C PHE A 86 -8.02 11.38 -7.77
N PHE A 87 -6.73 11.05 -7.71
CA PHE A 87 -5.66 11.95 -8.15
C PHE A 87 -5.01 11.42 -9.42
N LYS A 88 -4.78 12.31 -10.40
CA LYS A 88 -4.01 12.02 -11.60
C LYS A 88 -3.28 13.26 -12.12
N GLY A 89 -1.96 13.19 -12.24
CA GLY A 89 -1.11 14.33 -12.53
C GLY A 89 -1.33 15.44 -11.51
N LYS A 90 -1.66 16.63 -12.02
CA LYS A 90 -1.97 17.82 -11.21
C LYS A 90 -3.44 17.98 -10.86
N HIS A 91 -4.27 17.02 -11.26
CA HIS A 91 -5.72 17.10 -11.15
C HIS A 91 -6.26 16.09 -10.14
N TYR A 92 -7.44 16.39 -9.62
CA TYR A 92 -8.22 15.44 -8.86
C TYR A 92 -9.70 15.46 -9.26
N TRP A 93 -10.37 14.34 -9.06
CA TRP A 93 -11.81 14.15 -9.20
C TRP A 93 -12.38 13.82 -7.83
N LYS A 94 -13.63 14.21 -7.58
CA LYS A 94 -14.33 13.90 -6.33
C LYS A 94 -15.58 13.07 -6.60
N THR A 95 -15.78 12.03 -5.80
CA THR A 95 -17.06 11.34 -5.71
C THR A 95 -17.62 11.42 -4.29
N ILE A 96 -18.93 11.24 -4.16
CA ILE A 96 -19.57 10.85 -2.90
C ILE A 96 -19.99 9.40 -3.10
N ARG A 97 -19.34 8.46 -2.40
CA ARG A 97 -19.44 7.03 -2.71
C ARG A 97 -19.14 6.79 -4.20
N PHE A 98 -20.10 6.33 -4.98
CA PHE A 98 -19.96 6.07 -6.42
C PHE A 98 -20.29 7.27 -7.32
N GLN A 99 -20.87 8.35 -6.76
CA GLN A 99 -21.40 9.45 -7.55
C GLN A 99 -20.33 10.49 -7.85
N LEU A 100 -19.88 10.57 -9.10
CA LEU A 100 -19.00 11.63 -9.59
C LEU A 100 -19.67 12.99 -9.44
N GLN A 101 -18.97 13.91 -8.77
CA GLN A 101 -19.46 15.26 -8.53
C GLN A 101 -19.22 16.16 -9.74
N THR A 102 -20.08 17.16 -9.93
CA THR A 102 -19.94 18.17 -10.99
C THR A 102 -18.79 19.13 -10.69
N GLY A 103 -18.23 19.74 -11.75
CA GLY A 103 -17.13 20.71 -11.62
C GLY A 103 -15.75 20.09 -11.45
N TYR A 104 -15.59 18.79 -11.76
CA TYR A 104 -14.31 18.07 -11.76
C TYR A 104 -13.89 17.66 -13.18
N PRO A 105 -12.59 17.51 -13.46
CA PRO A 105 -11.45 17.64 -12.53
C PRO A 105 -11.18 19.06 -12.05
N ARG A 106 -10.54 19.17 -10.89
CA ARG A 106 -9.96 20.42 -10.36
C ARG A 106 -8.46 20.27 -10.17
N LEU A 107 -7.72 21.37 -10.09
CA LEU A 107 -6.31 21.32 -9.75
C LEU A 107 -6.15 20.97 -8.26
N ILE A 108 -5.15 20.13 -7.93
CA ILE A 108 -4.88 19.71 -6.55
C ILE A 108 -4.72 20.93 -5.62
N GLN A 109 -3.98 21.95 -6.06
CA GLN A 109 -3.74 23.20 -5.32
C GLN A 109 -5.04 23.94 -4.93
N ASP A 110 -6.13 23.80 -5.70
CA ASP A 110 -7.38 24.51 -5.42
C ASP A 110 -8.20 23.85 -4.31
N GLY A 111 -7.99 22.55 -4.10
CA GLY A 111 -8.70 21.73 -3.11
C GLY A 111 -7.86 21.34 -1.89
N PHE A 112 -6.53 21.32 -2.06
CA PHE A 112 -5.55 20.87 -1.07
C PHE A 112 -4.42 21.91 -0.99
N ARG A 113 -4.77 23.10 -0.49
CA ARG A 113 -3.87 24.27 -0.45
C ARG A 113 -2.61 23.98 0.36
N GLY A 114 -1.47 24.48 -0.11
CA GLY A 114 -0.16 24.32 0.52
C GLY A 114 0.64 23.13 0.00
N LEU A 115 0.05 22.22 -0.80
CA LEU A 115 0.83 21.13 -1.44
C LEU A 115 1.82 21.67 -2.48
N ASP A 116 1.46 22.72 -3.19
CA ASP A 116 2.19 23.33 -4.31
C ASP A 116 3.15 24.46 -3.89
N GLU A 117 3.04 24.97 -2.65
CA GLU A 117 3.94 25.99 -2.11
C GLU A 117 5.39 25.50 -1.97
N HIS A 118 5.59 24.19 -2.02
CA HIS A 118 6.91 23.57 -2.08
C HIS A 118 7.25 23.23 -3.53
N HIS A 119 8.29 23.88 -4.06
CA HIS A 119 8.77 23.80 -5.46
C HIS A 119 9.02 22.38 -6.02
N PHE A 120 8.91 21.33 -5.20
CA PHE A 120 9.09 19.94 -5.57
C PHE A 120 7.78 19.20 -5.88
N PHE A 121 6.61 19.80 -5.62
CA PHE A 121 5.34 19.13 -5.86
C PHE A 121 4.89 19.24 -7.32
N THR A 122 4.93 18.12 -8.04
CA THR A 122 4.55 18.06 -9.47
C THR A 122 3.16 17.48 -9.70
N GLY A 123 2.42 17.19 -8.64
CA GLY A 123 1.36 16.18 -8.70
C GLY A 123 1.94 14.76 -8.75
N HIS A 124 1.22 13.81 -9.33
CA HIS A 124 1.65 12.39 -9.43
C HIS A 124 1.94 11.72 -8.08
N LEU A 125 1.01 11.93 -7.13
CA LEU A 125 1.08 11.37 -5.79
C LEU A 125 1.25 9.85 -5.81
N ASN A 126 2.09 9.31 -4.94
CA ASN A 126 2.22 7.86 -4.74
C ASN A 126 1.18 7.32 -3.76
N ALA A 127 0.78 8.09 -2.75
CA ALA A 127 -0.28 7.67 -1.83
C ALA A 127 -1.02 8.88 -1.24
N ALA A 128 -2.29 8.68 -0.93
CA ALA A 128 -3.09 9.62 -0.14
C ALA A 128 -3.96 8.83 0.85
N PHE A 129 -3.88 9.14 2.15
CA PHE A 129 -4.54 8.35 3.18
C PHE A 129 -4.89 9.17 4.41
N VAL A 130 -5.84 8.68 5.21
CA VAL A 130 -6.05 9.16 6.58
C VAL A 130 -5.14 8.36 7.51
N TYR A 131 -4.41 9.03 8.39
CA TYR A 131 -3.52 8.35 9.34
C TYR A 131 -4.26 7.99 10.63
N SER A 132 -4.08 6.75 11.09
CA SER A 132 -4.80 6.23 12.26
C SER A 132 -4.40 6.88 13.59
N GLY A 133 -3.22 7.49 13.68
CA GLY A 133 -2.74 8.08 14.94
C GLY A 133 -3.38 9.43 15.27
N ASP A 134 -3.73 10.23 14.27
CA ASP A 134 -4.22 11.60 14.47
C ASP A 134 -5.42 11.98 13.57
N ASN A 135 -5.90 11.06 12.72
CA ASN A 135 -6.98 11.24 11.75
C ASN A 135 -6.77 12.40 10.75
N HIS A 136 -5.52 12.85 10.59
CA HIS A 136 -5.17 13.80 9.56
C HIS A 136 -5.02 13.11 8.20
N THR A 137 -5.12 13.89 7.14
CA THR A 137 -4.85 13.40 5.78
C THR A 137 -3.38 13.56 5.47
N TYR A 138 -2.77 12.54 4.90
CA TYR A 138 -1.37 12.52 4.49
C TYR A 138 -1.24 12.21 3.01
N PHE A 139 -0.24 12.81 2.39
CA PHE A 139 0.12 12.62 0.99
C PHE A 139 1.58 12.20 0.88
N ILE A 140 1.88 11.19 0.06
CA ILE A 140 3.26 10.77 -0.23
C ILE A 140 3.56 11.04 -1.69
N LYS A 141 4.68 11.70 -1.95
CA LYS A 141 5.29 11.83 -3.28
C LYS A 141 6.78 11.56 -3.18
N ASP A 142 7.22 10.56 -3.93
CA ASP A 142 8.58 10.03 -3.93
C ASP A 142 9.07 9.72 -2.50
N ALA A 143 10.03 10.46 -1.99
CA ALA A 143 10.58 10.28 -0.64
C ALA A 143 9.93 11.17 0.42
N MET A 144 9.01 12.05 0.01
CA MET A 144 8.46 13.09 0.87
C MET A 144 7.02 12.76 1.27
N ILE A 145 6.66 13.12 2.49
CA ILE A 145 5.30 13.05 3.02
C ILE A 145 4.84 14.44 3.43
N TRP A 146 3.57 14.77 3.19
CA TRP A 146 2.88 16.00 3.60
C TRP A 146 1.71 15.64 4.50
N ARG A 147 1.45 16.45 5.53
CA ARG A 147 0.26 16.34 6.38
C ARG A 147 -0.66 17.53 6.13
N LEU A 148 -1.89 17.23 5.76
CA LEU A 148 -2.98 18.18 5.66
C LEU A 148 -3.72 18.23 7.00
N HIS A 149 -3.69 19.41 7.62
CA HIS A 149 -4.41 19.64 8.86
C HIS A 149 -5.93 19.53 8.62
N MET A 150 -6.61 18.65 9.35
CA MET A 150 -8.04 18.43 9.22
C MET A 150 -8.74 19.16 10.37
N ASN A 151 -8.95 20.47 10.20
CA ASN A 151 -9.80 21.25 11.10
C ASN A 151 -11.06 21.71 10.34
N LEU A 152 -12.23 21.41 10.91
CA LEU A 152 -13.54 21.76 10.34
C LEU A 152 -13.84 23.27 10.42
N GLU A 153 -13.09 24.03 11.22
CA GLU A 153 -13.34 25.45 11.50
C GLU A 153 -12.42 26.40 10.71
N PHE A 154 -11.20 25.96 10.36
CA PHE A 154 -10.19 26.78 9.69
C PHE A 154 -9.67 26.00 8.48
N SER A 155 -9.74 26.60 7.30
CA SER A 155 -9.40 26.01 6.01
C SER A 155 -8.28 24.96 6.07
N SER A 156 -8.56 23.72 5.63
CA SER A 156 -7.56 22.65 5.51
C SER A 156 -6.34 23.15 4.71
N SER A 157 -5.18 23.10 5.34
CA SER A 157 -3.89 23.51 4.76
C SER A 157 -2.80 22.53 5.20
N ILE A 158 -1.72 22.48 4.41
CA ILE A 158 -0.54 21.69 4.78
C ILE A 158 0.12 22.31 6.01
N ASP A 159 0.49 21.46 6.97
CA ASP A 159 1.18 21.90 8.17
C ASP A 159 2.60 22.41 7.90
N ILE A 160 3.01 23.45 8.62
CA ILE A 160 4.27 24.19 8.38
C ILE A 160 5.54 23.32 8.50
N ASP A 161 5.51 22.26 9.31
CA ASP A 161 6.64 21.34 9.52
C ASP A 161 6.71 20.21 8.47
N TYR A 162 5.93 20.33 7.41
CA TYR A 162 5.91 19.41 6.27
C TYR A 162 6.40 20.12 4.99
N PRO A 163 6.99 19.39 4.04
CA PRO A 163 7.13 17.93 4.01
C PRO A 163 8.30 17.36 4.82
N GLN A 164 8.16 16.10 5.21
CA GLN A 164 9.22 15.31 5.87
C GLN A 164 9.63 14.12 5.02
N PHE A 165 10.74 13.45 5.36
CA PHE A 165 11.12 12.20 4.72
C PHE A 165 10.20 11.06 5.18
N ALA A 166 9.48 10.45 4.22
CA ALA A 166 8.53 9.38 4.47
C ALA A 166 9.19 8.17 5.16
N SER A 167 10.43 7.82 4.81
CA SER A 167 11.15 6.71 5.42
C SER A 167 11.43 6.94 6.90
N ARG A 168 11.80 8.17 7.30
CA ARG A 168 12.01 8.54 8.70
C ARG A 168 10.69 8.60 9.46
N TRP A 169 9.62 9.04 8.80
CA TRP A 169 8.29 9.15 9.39
C TRP A 169 7.62 7.79 9.61
N LEU A 170 7.73 6.88 8.63
CA LEU A 170 7.12 5.53 8.66
C LEU A 170 8.02 4.46 9.25
N ASN A 171 9.34 4.68 9.31
CA ASN A 171 10.31 3.60 9.47
C ASN A 171 10.10 2.44 8.47
N ILE A 172 9.69 2.77 7.24
CA ILE A 172 9.55 1.83 6.12
C ILE A 172 10.58 2.23 5.06
N GLY A 173 11.55 1.35 4.81
CA GLY A 173 12.64 1.57 3.84
C GLY A 173 12.24 1.36 2.37
N GLU A 174 11.02 0.90 2.11
CA GLU A 174 10.51 0.65 0.77
C GLU A 174 9.71 1.83 0.22
N LYS A 175 9.66 1.98 -1.10
CA LYS A 175 8.82 3.00 -1.74
C LYS A 175 7.34 2.62 -1.62
N ILE A 176 6.56 3.47 -0.96
CA ILE A 176 5.11 3.29 -0.85
C ILE A 176 4.45 3.65 -2.18
N THR A 177 3.57 2.77 -2.66
CA THR A 177 2.84 2.92 -3.93
C THR A 177 1.34 3.11 -3.74
N SER A 178 0.82 2.83 -2.54
CA SER A 178 -0.56 3.13 -2.14
C SER A 178 -0.67 3.04 -0.62
N ALA A 179 -1.68 3.66 -0.03
CA ALA A 179 -1.98 3.56 1.40
C ALA A 179 -3.48 3.70 1.64
N ILE A 180 -3.96 3.18 2.77
CA ILE A 180 -5.36 3.31 3.17
C ILE A 180 -5.52 3.19 4.68
N GLN A 181 -6.44 3.98 5.26
CA GLN A 181 -7.00 3.62 6.57
C GLN A 181 -8.09 2.58 6.33
N TRP A 182 -7.86 1.35 6.80
CA TRP A 182 -8.81 0.29 6.56
C TRP A 182 -9.99 0.35 7.53
N ILE A 183 -11.04 -0.45 7.29
CA ILE A 183 -12.30 -0.44 8.06
C ILE A 183 -12.13 -0.70 9.56
N ASN A 184 -10.97 -1.25 9.98
CA ASN A 184 -10.62 -1.44 11.39
C ASN A 184 -9.94 -0.21 12.02
N GLY A 185 -9.86 0.91 11.30
CA GLY A 185 -9.26 2.16 11.75
C GLY A 185 -7.75 2.23 11.64
N LEU A 186 -7.06 1.13 11.29
CA LEU A 186 -5.60 1.09 11.16
C LEU A 186 -5.15 1.53 9.77
N THR A 187 -3.98 2.15 9.69
CA THR A 187 -3.37 2.51 8.40
C THR A 187 -2.55 1.35 7.85
N TYR A 188 -2.72 1.09 6.56
CA TYR A 188 -1.99 0.09 5.80
C TYR A 188 -1.26 0.74 4.62
N PHE A 189 -0.02 0.34 4.42
CA PHE A 189 0.84 0.80 3.33
C PHE A 189 1.12 -0.34 2.36
N PHE A 190 1.20 -0.05 1.07
CA PHE A 190 1.45 -1.03 0.02
C PHE A 190 2.73 -0.68 -0.72
N SER A 191 3.52 -1.70 -1.01
CA SER A 191 4.72 -1.59 -1.81
C SER A 191 5.00 -2.91 -2.53
N HIS A 192 5.20 -2.84 -3.84
CA HIS A 192 5.41 -4.01 -4.69
C HIS A 192 4.31 -5.07 -4.50
N LYS A 193 4.67 -6.27 -4.04
CA LYS A 193 3.74 -7.40 -3.82
C LYS A 193 3.33 -7.54 -2.34
N TYR A 194 3.66 -6.56 -1.52
CA TYR A 194 3.57 -6.64 -0.06
C TYR A 194 2.77 -5.47 0.52
N TYR A 195 2.19 -5.69 1.68
CA TYR A 195 1.57 -4.64 2.48
C TYR A 195 2.03 -4.69 3.94
N TYR A 196 1.97 -3.54 4.58
CA TYR A 196 2.44 -3.25 5.92
C TYR A 196 1.26 -2.74 6.72
N ARG A 197 0.96 -3.35 7.86
CA ARG A 197 0.06 -2.76 8.86
C ARG A 197 0.87 -1.85 9.76
N TYR A 198 0.42 -0.63 9.96
CA TYR A 198 1.14 0.33 10.79
C TYR A 198 0.54 0.41 12.18
N ASP A 199 1.39 0.20 13.18
CA ASP A 199 1.06 0.43 14.57
C ASP A 199 1.38 1.88 14.92
N HIS A 200 0.34 2.71 14.99
CA HIS A 200 0.47 4.12 15.32
C HIS A 200 0.79 4.37 16.79
N ILE A 201 0.54 3.39 17.68
CA ILE A 201 0.86 3.48 19.11
C ILE A 201 2.36 3.34 19.31
N HIS A 202 2.95 2.31 18.70
CA HIS A 202 4.40 2.06 18.76
C HIS A 202 5.20 2.79 17.66
N GLN A 203 4.51 3.48 16.75
CA GLN A 203 5.09 4.23 15.62
C GLN A 203 6.02 3.37 14.75
N GLN A 204 5.58 2.17 14.41
CA GLN A 204 6.34 1.23 13.60
C GLN A 204 5.43 0.32 12.79
N VAL A 205 6.03 -0.43 11.86
CA VAL A 205 5.36 -1.56 11.23
C VAL A 205 5.03 -2.58 12.31
N ASP A 206 3.79 -3.03 12.32
CA ASP A 206 3.29 -4.01 13.26
C ASP A 206 4.08 -5.33 13.19
N ASP A 207 4.58 -5.77 14.34
CA ASP A 207 5.45 -6.94 14.50
C ASP A 207 4.70 -8.19 14.98
N SER A 208 3.37 -8.13 15.08
CA SER A 208 2.56 -9.27 15.54
C SER A 208 2.68 -10.48 14.62
N TYR A 209 2.65 -11.69 15.19
CA TYR A 209 2.73 -12.92 14.42
C TYR A 209 1.39 -13.29 13.74
N PRO A 210 1.38 -13.67 12.46
CA PRO A 210 2.50 -13.68 11.51
C PRO A 210 2.99 -12.28 11.12
N THR A 211 4.30 -12.04 11.08
CA THR A 211 4.86 -10.68 10.99
C THR A 211 4.53 -9.96 9.67
N TYR A 212 4.48 -8.62 9.71
CA TYR A 212 4.44 -7.78 8.52
C TYR A 212 5.87 -7.51 7.99
N PRO A 213 6.03 -7.18 6.70
CA PRO A 213 5.00 -7.14 5.66
C PRO A 213 4.52 -8.52 5.23
N ARG A 214 3.27 -8.58 4.75
CA ARG A 214 2.63 -9.80 4.24
C ARG A 214 2.33 -9.71 2.74
N PRO A 215 2.33 -10.84 2.00
CA PRO A 215 1.95 -10.85 0.58
C PRO A 215 0.52 -10.35 0.34
N ILE A 216 0.33 -9.43 -0.61
CA ILE A 216 -0.98 -8.87 -0.95
C ILE A 216 -1.91 -9.97 -1.48
N SER A 217 -1.44 -10.79 -2.42
CA SER A 217 -2.27 -11.82 -3.06
C SER A 217 -2.85 -12.83 -2.08
N GLU A 218 -2.02 -13.33 -1.16
CA GLU A 218 -2.43 -14.35 -0.19
C GLU A 218 -3.23 -13.76 0.98
N TRP A 219 -2.74 -12.69 1.60
CA TRP A 219 -3.29 -12.22 2.87
C TRP A 219 -4.32 -11.10 2.72
N TRP A 220 -4.14 -10.23 1.73
CA TRP A 220 -5.10 -9.15 1.46
C TRP A 220 -6.20 -9.65 0.54
N LEU A 221 -5.86 -10.14 -0.64
CA LEU A 221 -6.81 -10.55 -1.68
C LEU A 221 -7.42 -11.93 -1.43
N GLN A 222 -6.82 -12.75 -0.57
CA GLN A 222 -7.24 -14.13 -0.29
C GLN A 222 -7.35 -14.97 -1.56
N CYS A 223 -6.37 -14.81 -2.44
CA CYS A 223 -6.26 -15.61 -3.66
C CYS A 223 -5.94 -17.07 -3.26
N ASN A 224 -6.85 -17.99 -3.57
CA ASN A 224 -6.63 -19.41 -3.34
C ASN A 224 -5.59 -19.97 -4.32
N PRO A 225 -4.47 -20.58 -3.85
CA PRO A 225 -3.52 -21.25 -4.74
C PRO A 225 -4.08 -22.51 -5.42
N GLY A 226 -5.25 -23.01 -5.01
CA GLY A 226 -5.86 -24.25 -5.50
C GLY A 226 -6.91 -24.12 -6.61
N ALA A 227 -7.18 -22.93 -7.14
CA ALA A 227 -8.23 -22.69 -8.15
C ALA A 227 -7.71 -22.42 -9.57
N ALA A 228 -6.47 -22.81 -9.87
CA ALA A 228 -5.99 -22.88 -11.25
C ALA A 228 -6.49 -24.18 -11.91
N PRO A 229 -6.96 -24.17 -13.17
CA PRO A 229 -7.20 -25.40 -13.91
C PRO A 229 -5.87 -26.16 -14.02
N SER A 230 -5.86 -27.38 -13.50
CA SER A 230 -4.75 -28.30 -13.51
C SER A 230 -4.21 -28.48 -14.93
N SER A 231 -3.05 -27.90 -15.20
CA SER A 231 -2.17 -28.38 -16.26
C SER A 231 -0.72 -28.25 -15.84
N SER A 232 -0.07 -29.41 -15.81
CA SER A 232 1.37 -29.67 -15.63
C SER A 232 2.05 -29.14 -14.37
N SER A 233 2.34 -30.10 -13.49
CA SER A 233 3.40 -30.09 -12.50
C SER A 233 4.71 -29.52 -13.02
N SER A 234 5.16 -28.42 -12.41
CA SER A 234 6.58 -28.11 -12.29
C SER A 234 6.86 -27.79 -10.84
N SER A 235 7.62 -28.66 -10.18
CA SER A 235 8.18 -28.46 -8.85
C SER A 235 9.01 -27.18 -8.82
N SER A 236 8.43 -26.07 -8.34
CA SER A 236 9.22 -24.88 -8.00
C SER A 236 9.89 -25.13 -6.65
N SER A 237 11.19 -25.38 -6.72
CA SER A 237 12.06 -25.50 -5.55
C SER A 237 11.93 -24.27 -4.63
N LEU A 238 12.11 -24.49 -3.32
CA LEU A 238 12.17 -23.48 -2.24
C LEU A 238 13.13 -22.29 -2.53
N SER A 239 13.98 -22.38 -3.55
CA SER A 239 14.89 -21.31 -3.97
C SER A 239 14.18 -20.08 -4.53
N SER A 240 13.03 -20.24 -5.20
CA SER A 240 12.29 -19.12 -5.81
C SER A 240 11.66 -18.19 -4.77
N ALA A 241 11.22 -18.73 -3.62
CA ALA A 241 10.59 -17.93 -2.57
C ALA A 241 11.61 -17.05 -1.82
N TYR A 242 12.85 -17.53 -1.67
CA TYR A 242 13.93 -16.75 -1.05
C TYR A 242 14.37 -15.58 -1.93
N SER A 243 14.43 -15.78 -3.25
CA SER A 243 14.80 -14.73 -4.22
C SER A 243 13.74 -13.64 -4.41
N ASP A 244 12.57 -13.75 -3.78
CA ASP A 244 11.45 -12.80 -3.91
C ASP A 244 11.24 -11.93 -2.67
N LEU A 245 11.91 -12.22 -1.55
CA LEU A 245 11.79 -11.43 -0.32
C LEU A 245 12.47 -10.05 -0.43
N PRO A 246 12.04 -9.02 0.32
CA PRO A 246 12.80 -7.77 0.47
C PRO A 246 14.23 -8.04 0.97
N ARG A 247 15.22 -7.22 0.55
CA ARG A 247 16.64 -7.47 0.84
C ARG A 247 16.94 -7.65 2.33
N TRP A 248 16.30 -6.86 3.19
CA TRP A 248 16.47 -6.97 4.64
C TRP A 248 15.92 -8.29 5.21
N LYS A 249 14.80 -8.80 4.68
CA LYS A 249 14.26 -10.12 5.06
C LYS A 249 15.18 -11.26 4.61
N ARG A 250 15.81 -11.14 3.44
CA ARG A 250 16.84 -12.11 3.01
C ARG A 250 18.06 -12.07 3.93
N ALA A 251 18.50 -10.88 4.32
CA ALA A 251 19.60 -10.70 5.26
C ALA A 251 19.27 -11.29 6.64
N ALA A 252 18.05 -11.07 7.15
CA ALA A 252 17.57 -11.65 8.40
C ALA A 252 17.55 -13.19 8.37
N ILE A 253 17.07 -13.80 7.28
CA ILE A 253 17.05 -15.27 7.14
C ILE A 253 18.47 -15.86 7.07
N ILE A 254 19.40 -15.22 6.33
CA ILE A 254 20.81 -15.65 6.34
C ILE A 254 21.36 -15.57 7.77
N PHE A 255 21.07 -14.49 8.48
CA PHE A 255 21.56 -14.25 9.83
C PHE A 255 21.04 -15.28 10.83
N GLU A 256 19.73 -15.58 10.84
CA GLU A 256 19.12 -16.62 11.69
C GLU A 256 19.68 -18.03 11.40
N SER A 257 19.92 -18.34 10.12
CA SER A 257 20.52 -19.62 9.73
C SER A 257 21.98 -19.76 10.20
N ASN A 258 22.73 -18.66 10.23
CA ASN A 258 24.10 -18.65 10.74
C ASN A 258 24.14 -18.72 12.27
N TYR A 259 23.20 -18.07 12.96
CA TYR A 259 23.09 -18.11 14.43
C TYR A 259 22.76 -19.53 14.93
N THR A 260 21.79 -20.20 14.30
CA THR A 260 21.41 -21.59 14.64
C THR A 260 22.51 -22.62 14.34
N ASN A 261 23.33 -22.39 13.30
CA ASN A 261 24.49 -23.24 13.02
C ASN A 261 25.61 -23.08 14.06
N VAL A 262 25.77 -21.90 14.65
CA VAL A 262 26.74 -21.66 15.74
C VAL A 262 26.27 -22.32 17.04
N GLU A 263 24.97 -22.27 17.37
CA GLU A 263 24.42 -22.91 18.58
C GLU A 263 24.51 -24.45 18.57
N ASN A 264 24.48 -25.08 17.40
CA ASN A 264 24.57 -26.54 17.26
C ASN A 264 26.01 -27.10 17.21
N SER A 265 27.04 -26.24 17.32
CA SER A 265 28.44 -26.68 17.34
C SER A 265 28.95 -26.91 18.78
N ASN A 266 29.23 -28.17 19.11
CA ASN A 266 29.71 -28.60 20.44
C ASN A 266 31.22 -28.34 20.61
N ASP A 267 31.65 -27.08 20.76
CA ASP A 267 33.04 -26.76 21.14
C ASP A 267 33.15 -25.79 22.32
N SER A 268 33.71 -26.27 23.44
CA SER A 268 33.80 -25.60 24.74
C SER A 268 35.19 -25.00 24.97
N SER A 269 35.45 -23.82 24.42
CA SER A 269 36.63 -23.03 24.77
C SER A 269 36.31 -21.52 24.89
N GLY A 270 37.07 -20.80 25.73
CA GLY A 270 36.91 -19.37 26.06
C GLY A 270 37.06 -18.37 24.90
N ARG A 271 37.06 -18.86 23.66
CA ARG A 271 36.96 -18.09 22.41
C ARG A 271 35.55 -17.51 22.19
N ARG A 272 34.54 -18.07 22.86
CA ARG A 272 33.11 -17.69 22.77
C ARG A 272 32.80 -16.26 23.21
N GLU A 273 33.49 -15.71 24.20
CA GLU A 273 33.16 -14.37 24.71
C GLU A 273 33.65 -13.27 23.77
N ASN A 274 34.82 -13.47 23.16
CA ASN A 274 35.34 -12.57 22.14
C ASN A 274 34.53 -12.65 20.84
N GLU A 275 34.11 -13.84 20.41
CA GLU A 275 33.26 -13.99 19.21
C GLU A 275 31.84 -13.45 19.43
N ARG A 276 31.25 -13.62 20.63
CA ARG A 276 29.99 -12.96 21.00
C ARG A 276 30.12 -11.43 21.04
N ASN A 277 31.20 -10.89 21.60
CA ASN A 277 31.41 -9.44 21.66
C ASN A 277 31.70 -8.84 20.28
N LEU A 278 32.49 -9.50 19.43
CA LEU A 278 32.68 -9.11 18.02
C LEU A 278 31.38 -9.22 17.22
N PHE A 279 30.51 -10.19 17.53
CA PHE A 279 29.19 -10.33 16.90
C PHE A 279 28.23 -9.21 17.30
N LEU A 280 28.18 -8.85 18.59
CA LEU A 280 27.39 -7.71 19.08
C LEU A 280 27.88 -6.37 18.50
N ILE A 281 29.20 -6.18 18.36
CA ILE A 281 29.79 -5.01 17.69
C ILE A 281 29.39 -4.96 16.21
N ASN A 282 29.39 -6.09 15.51
CA ASN A 282 28.94 -6.16 14.12
C ASN A 282 27.43 -5.92 13.98
N ILE A 283 26.60 -6.33 14.95
CA ILE A 283 25.17 -5.98 14.98
C ILE A 283 24.99 -4.46 15.12
N SER A 284 25.73 -3.81 16.03
CA SER A 284 25.65 -2.35 16.18
C SER A 284 26.11 -1.62 14.92
N ILE A 285 27.18 -2.07 14.27
CA ILE A 285 27.67 -1.48 13.01
C ILE A 285 26.66 -1.74 11.87
N PHE A 286 26.07 -2.93 11.78
CA PHE A 286 25.09 -3.25 10.74
C PHE A 286 23.80 -2.43 10.88
N ILE A 287 23.32 -2.23 12.11
CA ILE A 287 22.18 -1.34 12.41
C ILE A 287 22.52 0.11 12.03
N ILE A 288 23.71 0.60 12.40
CA ILE A 288 24.16 1.97 12.09
C ILE A 288 24.31 2.19 10.57
N THR A 289 24.77 1.20 9.82
CA THR A 289 25.05 1.38 8.38
C THR A 289 23.78 1.29 7.49
N TYR A 290 22.69 0.71 8.01
CA TYR A 290 21.45 0.52 7.26
C TYR A 290 20.25 1.35 7.76
N TYR A 291 20.32 1.91 8.97
CA TYR A 291 19.20 2.64 9.59
C TYR A 291 19.51 4.11 9.97
N LEU A 292 20.71 4.63 9.64
CA LEU A 292 21.03 6.07 9.67
C LEU A 292 21.25 6.58 8.24
#